data_AF-A0A1C7M0B4-F1
#
_entry.id   AF-A0A1C7M0B4-F1
#
_cell.length_a   1.000
_cell.length_b   1.000
_cell.length_c   1.000
_cell.angle_alpha   90.00
_cell.angle_beta   90.00
_cell.angle_gamma   90.00
#
_symmetry.space_group_name_H-M   'P 1'
#
loop_
_entity.id
_entity.type
_entity.pdbx_description
1 polymer ?
#
loop_
_entity_poly.entity_id
_entity_poly.type
_entity_poly.pdbx_seq_one_letter_code
_entity_poly.pdbx_strand_id
1 'polypeptide(L)'
;MSALKSFPECWGHRGASAAFRRIRLQASKLLFAMELGNRKRRPCLCRQCGYNVPRSHLGEDYEWDRQSIPTFTETVALLMKPENRHVTFNVDVKIFNDPERLFKLMHTIISAQPEWETVLAPRILLGLWHTKFVKYAETILPYCRRSHIGFDALATWEGAKFREECKQAGKKIMAWTVNEPAYMVEAVRWGVDVILTDVTKTWLDLRAALRADFDKVAAQYGRMFLWTTPWFYSPFQLFRRNLVRYYLQMHAGPLQKLSGLDALRPRRSLLR
;
A
#
# COMPACT_ATOMS: atom_id res chain seq x y z
N MET A 1 9.45 -0.28 32.70
CA MET A 1 8.18 0.03 32.02
C MET A 1 8.30 -0.39 30.57
N SER A 2 7.55 -1.41 30.14
CA SER A 2 7.51 -1.85 28.74
C SER A 2 7.08 -0.67 27.86
N ALA A 3 7.91 -0.26 26.90
CA ALA A 3 7.50 0.72 25.91
C ALA A 3 6.19 0.21 25.27
N LEU A 4 5.13 1.03 25.27
CA LEU A 4 3.87 0.72 24.60
C LEU A 4 4.18 0.24 23.17
N LYS A 5 4.06 -1.07 22.92
CA LYS A 5 4.31 -1.66 21.61
C LYS A 5 3.34 -1.00 20.62
N SER A 6 3.88 -0.27 19.65
CA SER A 6 3.07 0.28 18.56
C SER A 6 2.63 -0.87 17.66
N PHE A 7 1.32 -0.96 17.40
CA PHE A 7 0.75 -1.96 16.51
C PHE A 7 0.50 -1.36 15.13
N PRO A 8 0.72 -2.11 14.03
CA PRO A 8 0.46 -1.63 12.69
C PRO A 8 -0.97 -1.12 12.50
N GLU A 9 -1.13 -0.08 11.69
CA GLU A 9 -2.43 0.35 11.21
C GLU A 9 -3.02 -0.68 10.23
N CYS A 10 -4.35 -0.70 10.11
CA CYS A 10 -5.07 -1.54 9.14
C CYS A 10 -5.44 -0.71 7.90
N TRP A 11 -4.96 -1.12 6.73
CA TRP A 11 -5.29 -0.51 5.46
C TRP A 11 -5.94 -1.57 4.55
N GLY A 12 -7.10 -1.24 3.97
CA GLY A 12 -7.82 -2.15 3.07
C GLY A 12 -7.27 -2.12 1.65
N HIS A 13 -6.82 -3.26 1.13
CA HIS A 13 -6.39 -3.38 -0.26
C HIS A 13 -7.61 -3.34 -1.20
N ARG A 14 -7.75 -2.25 -1.97
CA ARG A 14 -8.87 -2.01 -2.91
C ARG A 14 -10.25 -1.85 -2.24
N GLY A 15 -10.28 -1.36 -1.00
CA GLY A 15 -11.45 -1.47 -0.14
C GLY A 15 -11.42 -2.79 0.64
N ALA A 16 -12.34 -3.04 1.57
CA ALA A 16 -12.37 -4.33 2.26
C ALA A 16 -12.85 -5.43 1.28
N SER A 17 -11.90 -5.94 0.50
CA SER A 17 -12.00 -6.82 -0.67
C SER A 17 -12.87 -8.08 -0.46
N ALA A 18 -13.11 -8.51 0.79
CA ALA A 18 -13.88 -9.71 1.08
C ALA A 18 -15.31 -9.51 1.63
N ALA A 19 -15.71 -8.32 2.11
CA ALA A 19 -16.96 -8.22 2.89
C ALA A 19 -17.76 -6.91 2.82
N PHE A 20 -17.27 -5.84 2.18
CA PHE A 20 -17.99 -4.57 2.17
C PHE A 20 -18.92 -4.43 0.96
N ARG A 21 -20.09 -5.08 1.03
CA ARG A 21 -21.19 -5.02 0.03
C ARG A 21 -21.89 -3.65 -0.08
N ARG A 22 -21.52 -2.67 0.72
CA ARG A 22 -21.92 -1.28 0.55
C ARG A 22 -20.68 -0.45 0.78
N ILE A 23 -20.51 0.62 0.02
CA ILE A 23 -19.63 1.72 0.37
C ILE A 23 -20.16 2.37 1.66
N ARG A 24 -20.04 1.68 2.80
CA ARG A 24 -19.97 2.25 4.13
C ARG A 24 -18.48 2.30 4.40
N LEU A 25 -17.90 3.50 4.40
CA LEU A 25 -16.50 3.72 4.74
C LEU A 25 -16.26 3.49 6.24
N GLN A 26 -16.44 2.25 6.71
CA GLN A 26 -15.94 1.85 8.04
C GLN A 26 -14.54 1.23 7.94
N ALA A 27 -14.06 0.91 6.73
CA ALA A 27 -12.65 0.63 6.52
C ALA A 27 -11.88 1.95 6.59
N SER A 28 -11.18 2.15 7.71
CA SER A 28 -10.45 3.36 8.11
C SER A 28 -9.44 3.93 7.10
N LYS A 29 -9.19 3.26 5.97
CA LYS A 29 -8.21 3.61 4.94
C LYS A 29 -8.44 2.78 3.66
N LEU A 30 -8.74 3.44 2.54
CA LEU A 30 -8.96 2.83 1.22
C LEU A 30 -7.76 3.05 0.30
N LEU A 31 -7.35 1.99 -0.39
CA LEU A 31 -6.43 2.05 -1.53
C LEU A 31 -7.25 1.97 -2.82
N PHE A 32 -7.03 2.87 -3.77
CA PHE A 32 -7.68 2.82 -5.08
C PHE A 32 -6.63 2.85 -6.18
N ALA A 33 -6.75 1.94 -7.14
CA ALA A 33 -5.98 2.00 -8.38
C ALA A 33 -6.72 2.91 -9.35
N MET A 34 -6.21 4.12 -9.56
CA MET A 34 -6.73 5.01 -10.58
C MET A 34 -6.11 4.67 -11.94
N GLU A 35 -6.90 4.09 -12.83
CA GLU A 35 -6.56 3.98 -14.24
C GLU A 35 -7.12 5.21 -14.98
N LEU A 36 -6.47 6.36 -14.83
CA LEU A 36 -6.84 7.55 -15.61
C LEU A 36 -6.31 7.42 -17.04
N GLY A 37 -7.18 6.94 -17.94
CA GLY A 37 -7.02 7.12 -19.37
C GLY A 37 -7.06 5.83 -20.20
N ASN A 38 -8.26 5.31 -20.43
CA ASN A 38 -8.57 4.68 -21.71
C ASN A 38 -10.09 4.67 -21.95
N ARG A 39 -10.62 5.75 -22.55
CA ARG A 39 -11.97 5.75 -23.13
C ARG A 39 -11.96 4.88 -24.38
N LYS A 40 -11.99 3.55 -24.20
CA LYS A 40 -12.39 2.51 -25.18
C LYS A 40 -11.93 1.15 -24.63
N ARG A 41 -12.67 0.58 -23.68
CA ARG A 41 -12.82 -0.88 -23.52
C ARG A 41 -14.01 -1.15 -22.60
N ARG A 42 -14.86 -2.08 -23.07
CA ARG A 42 -16.11 -2.57 -22.47
C ARG A 42 -15.93 -3.05 -21.02
N PRO A 43 -17.04 -3.18 -20.25
CA PRO A 43 -16.98 -3.36 -18.81
C PRO A 43 -16.31 -4.67 -18.41
N CYS A 44 -15.51 -4.61 -17.36
CA CYS A 44 -15.17 -5.73 -16.50
C CYS A 44 -14.56 -6.96 -17.21
N LEU A 45 -13.37 -6.81 -17.80
CA LEU A 45 -12.41 -7.91 -17.81
C LEU A 45 -11.07 -7.37 -17.33
N CYS A 46 -10.75 -7.65 -16.06
CA CYS A 46 -9.41 -7.58 -15.53
C CYS A 46 -8.54 -8.58 -16.32
N ARG A 47 -8.02 -8.17 -17.47
CA ARG A 47 -7.13 -9.01 -18.31
C ARG A 47 -5.68 -8.99 -17.85
N GLN A 48 -5.41 -8.48 -16.64
CA GLN A 48 -4.06 -8.36 -16.09
C GLN A 48 -3.81 -9.24 -14.86
N CYS A 49 -4.83 -9.97 -14.38
CA CYS A 49 -4.64 -11.09 -13.47
C CYS A 49 -4.58 -12.38 -14.28
N GLY A 50 -3.37 -12.92 -14.47
CA GLY A 50 -3.13 -14.27 -15.01
C GLY A 50 -3.56 -15.39 -14.06
N TYR A 51 -4.73 -15.28 -13.42
CA TYR A 51 -5.35 -16.34 -12.65
C TYR A 51 -6.62 -16.80 -13.37
N ASN A 52 -6.51 -17.91 -14.10
CA ASN A 52 -7.65 -18.73 -14.47
C ASN A 52 -8.14 -19.40 -13.17
N VAL A 53 -9.23 -18.92 -12.59
CA VAL A 53 -9.96 -19.69 -11.59
C VAL A 53 -10.89 -20.63 -12.36
N PRO A 54 -10.74 -21.97 -12.27
CA PRO A 54 -11.65 -22.89 -12.91
C PRO A 54 -13.08 -22.65 -12.40
N ARG A 55 -14.02 -22.56 -13.32
CA ARG A 55 -15.44 -22.24 -13.08
C ARG A 55 -16.22 -23.34 -12.35
N SER A 56 -15.55 -24.37 -11.83
CA SER A 56 -16.16 -25.63 -11.41
C SER A 56 -16.54 -25.73 -9.93
N HIS A 57 -16.39 -24.67 -9.12
CA HIS A 57 -16.59 -24.74 -7.67
C HIS A 57 -17.49 -23.63 -7.07
N LEU A 58 -18.28 -22.93 -7.89
CA LEU A 58 -19.19 -21.90 -7.39
C LEU A 58 -20.63 -22.31 -7.70
N GLY A 59 -21.37 -22.68 -6.65
CA GLY A 59 -22.82 -22.85 -6.69
C GLY A 59 -23.52 -21.59 -7.19
N GLU A 60 -24.71 -21.78 -7.76
CA GLU A 60 -25.38 -20.89 -8.71
C GLU A 60 -25.86 -19.52 -8.21
N ASP A 61 -25.51 -19.07 -6.99
CA ASP A 61 -26.11 -17.87 -6.37
C ASP A 61 -25.12 -16.71 -6.11
N TYR A 62 -24.28 -16.36 -7.10
CA TYR A 62 -23.49 -15.11 -7.05
C TYR A 62 -23.99 -14.09 -8.07
N GLU A 63 -25.01 -13.33 -7.68
CA GLU A 63 -25.43 -12.13 -8.40
C GLU A 63 -24.39 -11.01 -8.19
N TRP A 64 -23.51 -10.83 -9.19
CA TRP A 64 -22.60 -9.68 -9.25
C TRP A 64 -23.41 -8.42 -9.58
N ASP A 65 -23.88 -7.72 -8.55
CA ASP A 65 -24.52 -6.43 -8.73
C ASP A 65 -23.53 -5.46 -9.43
N ARG A 66 -23.98 -4.83 -10.54
CA ARG A 66 -23.13 -4.10 -11.48
C ARG A 66 -22.72 -2.73 -10.91
N GLN A 67 -21.89 -2.72 -9.88
CA GLN A 67 -21.34 -1.48 -9.34
C GLN A 67 -20.35 -0.86 -10.32
N SER A 68 -20.55 0.42 -10.64
CA SER A 68 -19.62 1.18 -11.47
C SER A 68 -18.32 1.46 -10.70
N ILE A 69 -17.21 1.49 -11.42
CA ILE A 69 -15.92 1.89 -10.84
C ILE A 69 -15.98 3.41 -10.61
N PRO A 70 -15.83 3.90 -9.37
CA PRO A 70 -15.90 5.34 -9.12
C PRO A 70 -14.70 6.05 -9.73
N THR A 71 -14.95 7.26 -10.24
CA THR A 71 -13.92 8.17 -10.71
C THR A 71 -13.16 8.78 -9.54
N PHE A 72 -12.00 9.39 -9.82
CA PHE A 72 -11.25 10.11 -8.79
C PHE A 72 -12.04 11.29 -8.22
N THR A 73 -12.78 12.02 -9.05
CA THR A 73 -13.64 13.12 -8.61
C THR A 73 -14.70 12.64 -7.64
N GLU A 74 -15.41 11.55 -7.98
CA GLU A 74 -16.42 10.96 -7.07
C GLU A 74 -15.80 10.45 -5.78
N THR A 75 -14.60 9.87 -5.86
CA THR A 75 -13.86 9.40 -4.68
C THR A 75 -13.45 10.58 -3.78
N VAL A 76 -12.97 11.68 -4.35
CA VAL A 76 -12.63 12.90 -3.60
C VAL A 76 -13.88 13.49 -2.97
N ALA A 77 -15.00 13.60 -3.69
CA ALA A 77 -16.26 14.07 -3.14
C ALA A 77 -16.72 13.19 -1.96
N LEU A 78 -16.56 11.87 -2.06
CA LEU A 78 -16.86 10.94 -0.99
C LEU A 78 -15.94 11.14 0.24
N LEU A 79 -14.65 11.38 0.02
CA LEU A 79 -13.67 11.66 1.09
C LEU A 79 -13.90 13.01 1.79
N MET A 80 -14.59 13.94 1.13
CA MET A 80 -14.91 15.27 1.68
C MET A 80 -16.15 15.28 2.57
N LYS A 81 -16.99 14.23 2.51
CA LYS A 81 -18.14 14.10 3.40
C LYS A 81 -17.69 14.11 4.88
N PRO A 82 -18.38 14.83 5.80
CA PRO A 82 -17.97 14.96 7.19
C PRO A 82 -17.67 13.63 7.89
N GLU A 83 -18.51 12.61 7.65
CA GLU A 83 -18.36 11.27 8.21
C GLU A 83 -17.10 10.54 7.75
N ASN A 84 -16.51 10.91 6.60
CA ASN A 84 -15.35 10.25 5.98
C ASN A 84 -14.05 11.03 6.16
N ARG A 85 -14.05 12.16 6.88
CA ARG A 85 -12.86 12.99 7.09
C ARG A 85 -11.75 12.28 7.88
N HIS A 86 -12.07 11.19 8.55
CA HIS A 86 -11.11 10.34 9.26
C HIS A 86 -10.33 9.38 8.33
N VAL A 87 -10.76 9.21 7.07
CA VAL A 87 -10.18 8.23 6.12
C VAL A 87 -8.94 8.81 5.45
N THR A 88 -7.84 8.06 5.49
CA THR A 88 -6.65 8.31 4.65
C THR A 88 -6.77 7.51 3.36
N PHE A 89 -6.36 8.09 2.25
CA PHE A 89 -6.53 7.55 0.91
C PHE A 89 -5.16 7.31 0.26
N ASN A 90 -4.93 6.08 -0.19
CA ASN A 90 -3.72 5.72 -0.92
C ASN A 90 -4.03 5.60 -2.41
N VAL A 91 -3.30 6.35 -3.23
CA VAL A 91 -3.43 6.35 -4.69
C VAL A 91 -2.28 5.57 -5.29
N ASP A 92 -2.62 4.46 -5.95
CA ASP A 92 -1.63 3.60 -6.61
C ASP A 92 -1.33 4.11 -8.03
N VAL A 93 -0.17 4.75 -8.23
CA VAL A 93 0.28 5.30 -9.51
C VAL A 93 1.06 4.25 -10.29
N LYS A 94 0.46 3.75 -11.39
CA LYS A 94 1.02 2.68 -12.21
C LYS A 94 2.01 3.21 -13.24
N ILE A 95 2.92 2.33 -13.65
CA ILE A 95 3.98 2.64 -14.61
C ILE A 95 3.50 3.17 -15.96
N PHE A 96 2.28 2.82 -16.37
CA PHE A 96 1.73 3.20 -17.68
C PHE A 96 1.11 4.59 -17.71
N ASN A 97 0.94 5.25 -16.57
CA ASN A 97 0.34 6.57 -16.52
C ASN A 97 1.30 7.63 -17.07
N ASP A 98 0.76 8.59 -17.84
CA ASP A 98 1.46 9.83 -18.16
C ASP A 98 1.58 10.69 -16.90
N PRO A 99 2.80 10.94 -16.38
CA PRO A 99 2.98 11.56 -15.07
C PRO A 99 2.45 12.99 -15.05
N GLU A 100 2.72 13.78 -16.09
CA GLU A 100 2.36 15.20 -16.12
C GLU A 100 0.85 15.38 -16.15
N ARG A 101 0.17 14.69 -17.08
CA ARG A 101 -1.29 14.72 -17.18
C ARG A 101 -1.96 14.18 -15.93
N LEU A 102 -1.48 13.05 -15.40
CA LEU A 102 -2.04 12.43 -14.20
C LEU A 102 -2.01 13.41 -13.02
N PHE A 103 -0.83 13.94 -12.70
CA PHE A 103 -0.68 14.80 -11.52
C PHE A 103 -1.35 16.15 -11.71
N LYS A 104 -1.40 16.73 -12.92
CA LYS A 104 -2.17 17.96 -13.19
C LYS A 104 -3.67 17.73 -12.99
N LEU A 105 -4.23 16.62 -13.49
CA LEU A 105 -5.64 16.27 -13.28
C LEU A 105 -5.96 16.07 -11.80
N MET A 106 -5.07 15.38 -11.07
CA MET A 106 -5.22 15.22 -9.63
C MET A 106 -5.19 16.55 -8.91
N HIS A 107 -4.24 17.43 -9.25
CA HIS A 107 -4.14 18.77 -8.68
C HIS A 107 -5.46 19.54 -8.88
N THR A 108 -5.96 19.63 -10.11
CA THR A 108 -7.22 20.33 -10.42
C THR A 108 -8.39 19.81 -9.60
N ILE A 109 -8.51 18.48 -9.43
CA ILE A 109 -9.63 17.88 -8.69
C ILE A 109 -9.51 18.11 -7.18
N ILE A 110 -8.28 18.01 -6.63
CA ILE A 110 -8.01 18.23 -5.21
C ILE A 110 -8.20 19.71 -4.85
N SER A 111 -7.60 20.62 -5.62
CA SER A 111 -7.61 22.05 -5.32
C SER A 111 -8.98 22.72 -5.53
N ALA A 112 -9.88 22.06 -6.27
CA ALA A 112 -11.27 22.49 -6.41
C ALA A 112 -12.13 22.26 -5.14
N GLN A 113 -11.66 21.47 -4.17
CA GLN A 113 -12.41 21.21 -2.93
C GLN A 113 -12.22 22.34 -1.91
N PRO A 114 -13.23 22.70 -1.10
CA PRO A 114 -13.06 23.67 -0.03
C PRO A 114 -12.08 23.16 1.03
N GLU A 115 -11.21 24.04 1.53
CA GLU A 115 -10.23 23.73 2.58
C GLU A 115 -9.35 22.50 2.27
N TRP A 116 -9.09 22.24 0.98
CA TRP A 116 -8.41 21.02 0.55
C TRP A 116 -7.01 20.88 1.14
N GLU A 117 -6.31 21.99 1.40
CA GLU A 117 -4.95 22.00 1.95
C GLU A 117 -4.86 21.36 3.33
N THR A 118 -5.87 21.57 4.16
CA THR A 118 -5.90 21.10 5.56
C THR A 118 -6.77 19.86 5.71
N VAL A 119 -7.91 19.81 5.02
CA VAL A 119 -8.92 18.76 5.18
C VAL A 119 -8.69 17.59 4.24
N LEU A 120 -8.02 17.74 3.10
CA LEU A 120 -7.89 16.67 2.09
C LEU A 120 -6.44 16.24 1.84
N ALA A 121 -5.56 17.17 1.49
CA ALA A 121 -4.18 16.91 1.06
C ALA A 121 -3.37 16.04 2.04
N PRO A 122 -3.39 16.27 3.38
CA PRO A 122 -2.61 15.45 4.34
C PRO A 122 -3.05 13.98 4.38
N ARG A 123 -4.30 13.72 3.95
CA ARG A 123 -4.91 12.38 3.91
C ARG A 123 -4.63 11.64 2.62
N ILE A 124 -4.06 12.27 1.59
CA ILE A 124 -3.71 11.60 0.34
C ILE A 124 -2.25 11.13 0.41
N LEU A 125 -2.04 9.84 0.20
CA LEU A 125 -0.74 9.21 0.02
C LEU A 125 -0.60 8.75 -1.44
N LEU A 126 0.48 9.14 -2.09
CA LEU A 126 0.81 8.72 -3.45
C LEU A 126 1.73 7.50 -3.39
N GLY A 127 1.26 6.34 -3.83
CA GLY A 127 2.02 5.11 -4.00
C GLY A 127 2.68 5.06 -5.37
N LEU A 128 4.00 5.22 -5.42
CA LEU A 128 4.77 5.34 -6.66
C LEU A 128 5.57 4.07 -6.93
N TRP A 129 5.30 3.42 -8.07
CA TRP A 129 6.02 2.22 -8.53
C TRP A 129 7.35 2.50 -9.21
N HIS A 130 7.58 3.75 -9.64
CA HIS A 130 8.75 4.10 -10.42
C HIS A 130 9.27 5.50 -10.06
N THR A 131 10.59 5.68 -10.08
CA THR A 131 11.24 6.94 -9.73
C THR A 131 10.89 8.07 -10.71
N LYS A 132 10.48 7.75 -11.94
CA LYS A 132 10.04 8.74 -12.94
C LYS A 132 8.91 9.65 -12.43
N PHE A 133 8.08 9.15 -11.51
CA PHE A 133 6.95 9.90 -10.97
C PHE A 133 7.35 10.88 -9.86
N VAL A 134 8.52 10.70 -9.24
CA VAL A 134 8.90 11.44 -8.04
C VAL A 134 9.02 12.93 -8.31
N LYS A 135 9.74 13.33 -9.37
CA LYS A 135 9.89 14.73 -9.75
C LYS A 135 8.54 15.42 -9.96
N TYR A 136 7.63 14.78 -10.69
CA TYR A 136 6.30 15.35 -10.96
C TYR A 136 5.41 15.40 -9.70
N ALA A 137 5.49 14.38 -8.84
CA ALA A 137 4.77 14.37 -7.58
C ALA A 137 5.29 15.45 -6.61
N GLU A 138 6.58 15.77 -6.65
CA GLU A 138 7.19 16.85 -5.86
C GLU A 138 6.83 18.23 -6.40
N THR A 139 6.81 18.42 -7.72
CA THR A 139 6.53 19.73 -8.32
C THR A 139 5.05 20.07 -8.40
N ILE A 140 4.18 19.11 -8.75
CA ILE A 140 2.75 19.38 -9.01
C ILE A 140 1.90 19.16 -7.75
N LEU A 141 2.26 18.17 -6.93
CA LEU A 141 1.54 17.82 -5.69
C LEU A 141 2.46 17.87 -4.46
N PRO A 142 3.15 18.99 -4.18
CA PRO A 142 4.13 19.09 -3.09
C PRO A 142 3.52 18.77 -1.72
N TYR A 143 2.23 19.07 -1.55
CA TYR A 143 1.44 18.87 -0.34
C TYR A 143 1.03 17.41 -0.06
N CYS A 144 1.08 16.52 -1.07
CA CYS A 144 0.72 15.12 -0.89
C CYS A 144 1.92 14.34 -0.34
N ARG A 145 1.65 13.41 0.58
CA ARG A 145 2.68 12.45 1.02
C ARG A 145 2.96 11.46 -0.10
N ARG A 146 4.19 10.93 -0.11
CA ARG A 146 4.68 9.99 -1.13
C ARG A 146 5.17 8.72 -0.45
N SER A 147 4.89 7.57 -1.05
CA SER A 147 5.41 6.26 -0.66
C SER A 147 5.98 5.57 -1.89
N HIS A 148 7.11 4.91 -1.71
CA HIS A 148 7.70 4.05 -2.73
C HIS A 148 7.12 2.65 -2.60
N ILE A 149 6.61 2.11 -3.71
CA ILE A 149 6.12 0.73 -3.77
C ILE A 149 7.25 -0.13 -4.34
N GLY A 150 8.00 -0.76 -3.44
CA GLY A 150 9.09 -1.69 -3.77
C GLY A 150 8.71 -3.14 -3.52
N PHE A 151 9.42 -4.05 -4.17
CA PHE A 151 9.31 -5.50 -3.93
C PHE A 151 10.42 -6.01 -3.03
N ASP A 152 10.84 -5.18 -2.07
CA ASP A 152 11.83 -5.58 -1.10
C ASP A 152 11.20 -6.66 -0.21
N ALA A 153 11.80 -7.85 -0.29
CA ALA A 153 11.44 -8.95 0.56
C ALA A 153 11.83 -8.60 1.99
N LEU A 154 10.91 -8.03 2.77
CA LEU A 154 11.18 -7.63 4.15
C LEU A 154 11.79 -8.79 4.94
N ALA A 155 11.35 -10.02 4.70
CA ALA A 155 11.86 -11.19 5.41
C ALA A 155 13.34 -11.55 5.19
N THR A 156 14.01 -11.04 4.15
CA THR A 156 15.42 -11.39 3.88
C THR A 156 16.37 -10.59 4.78
N TRP A 157 17.66 -10.94 4.76
CA TRP A 157 18.69 -10.16 5.45
C TRP A 157 18.76 -8.71 4.93
N GLU A 158 18.61 -8.51 3.62
CA GLU A 158 18.53 -7.17 3.01
C GLU A 158 17.29 -6.42 3.51
N GLY A 159 16.16 -7.12 3.61
CA GLY A 159 14.92 -6.58 4.15
C GLY A 159 15.04 -6.21 5.64
N ALA A 160 15.77 -7.00 6.43
CA ALA A 160 16.07 -6.68 7.83
C ALA A 160 16.92 -5.41 7.96
N LYS A 161 17.97 -5.29 7.13
CA LYS A 161 18.79 -4.09 7.06
C LYS A 161 17.96 -2.86 6.64
N PHE A 162 17.13 -3.02 5.60
CA PHE A 162 16.22 -1.97 5.14
C PHE A 162 15.27 -1.49 6.24
N ARG A 163 14.69 -2.41 7.03
CA ARG A 163 13.83 -2.04 8.17
C ARG A 163 14.58 -1.18 9.19
N GLU A 164 15.80 -1.56 9.52
CA GLU A 164 16.62 -0.82 10.47
C GLU A 164 17.00 0.57 9.93
N GLU A 165 17.38 0.66 8.66
CA GLU A 165 17.65 1.95 7.99
C GLU A 165 16.41 2.86 7.98
N CYS A 166 15.22 2.32 7.69
CA CYS A 166 13.97 3.07 7.77
C CYS A 166 13.70 3.57 9.19
N LYS A 167 13.88 2.71 10.20
CA LYS A 167 13.69 3.06 11.61
C LYS A 167 14.64 4.19 12.04
N GLN A 168 15.91 4.08 11.69
CA GLN A 168 16.93 5.11 11.98
C GLN A 168 16.62 6.44 11.26
N ALA A 169 16.08 6.37 10.04
CA ALA A 169 15.69 7.56 9.27
C ALA A 169 14.30 8.11 9.64
N GLY A 170 13.61 7.53 10.64
CA GLY A 170 12.24 7.93 11.02
C GLY A 170 11.20 7.71 9.91
N LYS A 171 11.46 6.78 8.99
CA LYS A 171 10.57 6.44 7.87
C LYS A 171 9.63 5.30 8.26
N LYS A 172 8.36 5.46 7.89
CA LYS A 172 7.34 4.44 8.11
C LYS A 172 7.40 3.34 7.06
N ILE A 173 7.14 2.11 7.47
CA ILE A 173 7.11 0.92 6.62
C ILE A 173 5.68 0.42 6.48
N MET A 174 5.29 0.09 5.25
CA MET A 174 4.01 -0.53 4.94
C MET A 174 4.24 -1.91 4.30
N ALA A 175 3.69 -2.96 4.90
CA ALA A 175 3.71 -4.30 4.33
C ALA A 175 2.51 -4.50 3.40
N TRP A 176 2.80 -4.88 2.15
CA TRP A 176 1.80 -4.99 1.08
C TRP A 176 1.19 -6.40 1.00
N THR A 177 -0.15 -6.47 0.96
CA THR A 177 -0.98 -7.69 0.87
C THR A 177 -0.58 -8.78 1.86
N VAL A 178 -0.79 -8.49 3.15
CA VAL A 178 -0.60 -9.47 4.23
C VAL A 178 -1.96 -10.01 4.64
N ASN A 179 -2.29 -11.23 4.20
CA ASN A 179 -3.60 -11.84 4.45
C ASN A 179 -3.55 -12.96 5.50
N GLU A 180 -2.40 -13.63 5.66
CA GLU A 180 -2.25 -14.70 6.64
C GLU A 180 -1.97 -14.16 8.05
N PRO A 181 -2.71 -14.61 9.09
CA PRO A 181 -2.50 -14.19 10.48
C PRO A 181 -1.05 -14.37 10.96
N ALA A 182 -0.40 -15.48 10.60
CA ALA A 182 1.00 -15.72 10.97
C ALA A 182 1.94 -14.64 10.40
N TYR A 183 1.68 -14.15 9.18
CA TYR A 183 2.47 -13.10 8.56
C TYR A 183 2.16 -11.73 9.18
N MET A 184 0.90 -11.50 9.58
CA MET A 184 0.53 -10.29 10.31
C MET A 184 1.25 -10.20 11.65
N VAL A 185 1.28 -11.28 12.44
CA VAL A 185 2.03 -11.33 13.71
C VAL A 185 3.52 -11.09 13.47
N GLU A 186 4.09 -11.64 12.41
CA GLU A 186 5.49 -11.39 12.07
C GLU A 186 5.76 -9.94 11.67
N ALA A 187 4.85 -9.30 10.92
CA ALA A 187 4.93 -7.87 10.63
C ALA A 187 4.89 -7.00 11.91
N VAL A 188 4.12 -7.41 12.93
CA VAL A 188 4.14 -6.78 14.26
C VAL A 188 5.49 -6.96 14.94
N ARG A 189 6.05 -8.17 14.91
CA ARG A 189 7.38 -8.46 15.49
C ARG A 189 8.48 -7.62 14.82
N TRP A 190 8.36 -7.37 13.52
CA TRP A 190 9.26 -6.50 12.77
C TRP A 190 9.06 -5.00 13.02
N GLY A 191 8.00 -4.60 13.71
CA GLY A 191 7.69 -3.20 13.99
C GLY A 191 7.26 -2.41 12.74
N VAL A 192 6.57 -3.06 11.80
CA VAL A 192 6.00 -2.38 10.63
C VAL A 192 4.87 -1.44 11.04
N ASP A 193 4.77 -0.25 10.43
CA ASP A 193 3.76 0.76 10.80
C ASP A 193 2.38 0.48 10.22
N VAL A 194 2.30 -0.16 9.06
CA VAL A 194 1.05 -0.38 8.34
C VAL A 194 1.00 -1.78 7.73
N ILE A 195 -0.13 -2.47 7.91
CA ILE A 195 -0.48 -3.68 7.18
C ILE A 195 -1.58 -3.36 6.17
N LEU A 196 -1.27 -3.54 4.88
CA LEU A 196 -2.24 -3.53 3.80
C LEU A 196 -2.76 -4.95 3.57
N THR A 197 -4.07 -5.15 3.68
CA THR A 197 -4.69 -6.49 3.67
C THR A 197 -6.04 -6.50 2.97
N ASP A 198 -6.39 -7.63 2.36
CA ASP A 198 -7.74 -7.90 1.83
C ASP A 198 -8.72 -8.31 2.95
N VAL A 199 -8.19 -8.79 4.09
CA VAL A 199 -8.94 -9.33 5.23
C VAL A 199 -8.82 -8.42 6.46
N THR A 200 -9.37 -7.21 6.32
CA THR A 200 -9.29 -6.16 7.35
C THR A 200 -9.86 -6.57 8.70
N LYS A 201 -11.01 -7.26 8.73
CA LYS A 201 -11.62 -7.77 9.96
C LYS A 201 -10.68 -8.71 10.72
N THR A 202 -10.07 -9.67 10.01
CA THR A 202 -9.09 -10.60 10.59
C THR A 202 -7.94 -9.85 11.26
N TRP A 203 -7.40 -8.83 10.60
CA TRP A 203 -6.33 -8.02 11.19
C TRP A 203 -6.82 -7.21 12.40
N LEU A 204 -8.01 -6.59 12.34
CA LEU A 204 -8.54 -5.80 13.45
C LEU A 204 -8.78 -6.65 14.71
N ASP A 205 -9.37 -7.84 14.53
CA ASP A 205 -9.63 -8.80 15.61
C ASP A 205 -8.31 -9.31 16.21
N LEU A 206 -7.36 -9.71 15.35
CA LEU A 206 -6.03 -10.16 15.77
C LEU A 206 -5.25 -9.05 16.50
N ARG A 207 -5.32 -7.81 16.01
CA ARG A 207 -4.68 -6.65 16.64
C ARG A 207 -5.28 -6.34 18.01
N ALA A 208 -6.59 -6.51 18.19
CA ALA A 208 -7.23 -6.36 19.50
C ALA A 208 -6.74 -7.45 20.47
N ALA A 209 -6.66 -8.70 20.02
CA ALA A 209 -6.14 -9.80 20.82
C ALA A 209 -4.67 -9.61 21.22
N LEU A 210 -3.81 -9.20 20.27
CA LEU A 210 -2.39 -8.92 20.52
C LEU A 210 -2.17 -7.74 21.48
N ARG A 211 -3.08 -6.75 21.49
CA ARG A 211 -3.06 -5.63 22.46
C ARG A 211 -3.40 -6.09 23.87
N ALA A 212 -4.29 -7.06 24.00
CA ALA A 212 -4.68 -7.61 25.29
C ALA A 212 -3.58 -8.49 25.89
N ASP A 213 -3.02 -9.41 25.09
CA ASP A 213 -1.92 -10.28 25.52
C ASP A 213 -1.03 -10.65 24.33
N PHE A 214 0.06 -9.90 24.17
CA PHE A 214 0.97 -10.09 23.05
C PHE A 214 1.65 -11.44 23.11
N ASP A 215 2.19 -11.85 24.27
CA ASP A 215 3.03 -13.03 24.36
C ASP A 215 2.20 -14.30 24.16
N LYS A 216 1.01 -14.38 24.76
CA LYS A 216 0.08 -15.50 24.58
C LYS A 216 -0.41 -15.65 23.14
N VAL A 217 -0.81 -14.55 22.51
CA VAL A 217 -1.35 -14.60 21.13
C VAL A 217 -0.21 -14.84 20.14
N ALA A 218 0.93 -14.14 20.28
CA ALA A 218 2.06 -14.32 19.37
C ALA A 218 2.67 -15.72 19.46
N ALA A 219 2.65 -16.38 20.63
CA ALA A 219 3.13 -17.75 20.77
C ALA A 219 2.33 -18.77 19.93
N GLN A 220 1.06 -18.49 19.62
CA GLN A 220 0.23 -19.35 18.77
C GLN A 220 0.69 -19.35 17.30
N TYR A 221 1.46 -18.33 16.89
CA TYR A 221 1.90 -18.15 15.51
C TYR A 221 3.41 -18.36 15.39
N GLY A 222 3.78 -19.58 14.99
CA GLY A 222 5.16 -19.94 14.67
C GLY A 222 5.72 -19.20 13.44
N ARG A 223 7.05 -19.20 13.31
CA ARG A 223 7.74 -18.54 12.19
C ARG A 223 8.12 -19.47 11.04
N MET A 224 7.82 -20.78 11.13
CA MET A 224 8.29 -21.79 10.17
C MET A 224 8.05 -21.41 8.70
N PHE A 225 6.96 -20.67 8.42
CA PHE A 225 6.64 -20.16 7.09
C PHE A 225 7.77 -19.35 6.42
N LEU A 226 8.64 -18.69 7.19
CA LEU A 226 9.79 -17.96 6.63
C LEU A 226 10.79 -18.89 5.92
N TRP A 227 10.76 -20.20 6.23
CA TRP A 227 11.63 -21.22 5.65
C TRP A 227 10.87 -22.26 4.82
N THR A 228 9.58 -22.49 5.10
CA THR A 228 8.78 -23.52 4.40
C THR A 228 7.98 -22.99 3.23
N THR A 229 7.74 -21.67 3.16
CA THR A 229 6.93 -21.08 2.10
C THR A 229 7.82 -20.45 1.02
N PRO A 230 7.66 -20.83 -0.27
CA PRO A 230 8.50 -20.32 -1.37
C PRO A 230 8.55 -18.80 -1.47
N TRP A 231 7.48 -18.11 -1.06
CA TRP A 231 7.41 -16.65 -1.02
C TRP A 231 8.45 -16.00 -0.09
N PHE A 232 9.01 -16.71 0.89
CA PHE A 232 10.03 -16.18 1.79
C PHE A 232 11.43 -16.73 1.48
N TYR A 233 11.53 -17.65 0.52
CA TYR A 233 12.79 -18.24 0.11
C TYR A 233 13.65 -17.23 -0.67
N SER A 234 14.86 -16.94 -0.17
CA SER A 234 15.72 -15.88 -0.68
C SER A 234 16.00 -15.96 -2.20
N PRO A 235 16.30 -17.13 -2.80
CA PRO A 235 16.47 -17.23 -4.26
C PRO A 235 15.22 -16.86 -5.04
N PHE A 236 14.04 -17.30 -4.58
CA PHE A 236 12.76 -16.96 -5.22
C PHE A 236 12.47 -15.46 -5.11
N GLN A 237 12.73 -14.87 -3.95
CA GLN A 237 12.59 -13.43 -3.72
C GLN A 237 13.55 -12.59 -4.57
N LEU A 238 14.81 -13.05 -4.72
CA LEU A 238 15.80 -12.41 -5.59
C LEU A 238 15.38 -12.48 -7.05
N PHE A 239 14.93 -13.65 -7.51
CA PHE A 239 14.40 -13.84 -8.86
C PHE A 239 13.21 -12.89 -9.12
N ARG A 240 12.22 -12.88 -8.23
CA ARG A 240 11.05 -12.00 -8.35
C ARG A 240 11.43 -10.52 -8.35
N ARG A 241 12.36 -10.11 -7.47
CA ARG A 241 12.88 -8.74 -7.43
C ARG A 241 13.51 -8.34 -8.76
N ASN A 242 14.33 -9.22 -9.33
CA ASN A 242 14.99 -8.97 -10.62
C ASN A 242 13.98 -8.92 -11.78
N LEU A 243 13.00 -9.82 -11.79
CA LEU A 243 11.95 -9.85 -12.81
C LEU A 243 11.09 -8.58 -12.77
N VAL A 244 10.67 -8.16 -11.58
CA VAL A 244 9.94 -6.90 -11.39
C VAL A 244 10.81 -5.73 -11.82
N ARG A 245 12.06 -5.65 -11.36
CA ARG A 245 12.96 -4.55 -11.72
C ARG A 245 13.13 -4.46 -13.22
N TYR A 246 13.31 -5.59 -13.89
CA TYR A 246 13.36 -5.67 -15.35
C TYR A 246 12.05 -5.16 -15.97
N TYR A 247 10.89 -5.64 -15.51
CA TYR A 247 9.58 -5.22 -15.99
C TYR A 247 9.35 -3.70 -15.85
N LEU A 248 9.70 -3.13 -14.69
CA LEU A 248 9.61 -1.70 -14.44
C LEU A 248 10.51 -0.91 -15.40
N GLN A 249 11.76 -1.34 -15.58
CA GLN A 249 12.71 -0.65 -16.44
C GLN A 249 12.36 -0.76 -17.93
N MET A 250 11.85 -1.91 -18.36
CA MET A 250 11.40 -2.14 -19.72
C MET A 250 10.29 -1.17 -20.13
N HIS A 251 9.37 -0.83 -19.21
CA HIS A 251 8.21 0.01 -19.52
C HIS A 251 8.37 1.49 -19.13
N ALA A 252 9.21 1.81 -18.15
CA ALA A 252 9.32 3.16 -17.61
C ALA A 252 10.74 3.75 -17.70
N GLY A 253 11.68 3.03 -18.31
CA GLY A 253 13.09 3.41 -18.39
C GLY A 253 13.87 3.08 -17.12
N PRO A 254 15.19 3.35 -17.08
CA PRO A 254 16.02 3.05 -15.92
C PRO A 254 15.51 3.70 -14.62
N LEU A 255 15.62 2.97 -13.51
CA LEU A 255 15.38 3.54 -12.18
C LEU A 255 16.45 4.59 -11.89
N GLN A 256 16.02 5.84 -11.73
CA GLN A 256 16.90 6.97 -11.49
C GLN A 256 17.31 7.02 -10.02
N LYS A 257 18.60 7.23 -9.75
CA LYS A 257 19.05 7.62 -8.41
C LYS A 257 18.60 9.05 -8.17
N LEU A 258 17.78 9.25 -7.14
CA LEU A 258 17.31 10.58 -6.76
C LEU A 258 18.43 11.27 -5.97
N SER A 259 19.11 12.23 -6.61
CA SER A 259 20.12 13.06 -5.95
C SER A 259 19.44 13.99 -4.95
N GLY A 260 19.57 13.66 -3.65
CA GLY A 260 18.95 14.41 -2.55
C GLY A 260 18.76 13.58 -1.27
N LEU A 261 18.76 12.25 -1.37
CA LEU A 261 18.64 11.35 -0.20
C LEU A 261 19.94 11.17 0.60
N ASP A 262 21.11 11.46 0.01
CA ASP A 262 22.39 11.45 0.74
C ASP A 262 22.47 12.56 1.80
N ALA A 263 21.67 13.62 1.67
CA ALA A 263 21.57 14.71 2.65
C ALA A 263 20.72 14.35 3.89
N LEU A 264 19.94 13.26 3.84
CA LEU A 264 19.09 12.79 4.94
C LEU A 264 19.73 11.66 5.77
N ARG A 265 20.95 11.22 5.43
CA ARG A 265 21.76 10.45 6.39
C ARG A 265 22.13 11.40 7.52
N PRO A 266 21.88 11.06 8.79
CA PRO A 266 22.52 11.77 9.88
C PRO A 266 24.03 11.73 9.59
N ARG A 267 24.67 12.90 9.47
CA ARG A 267 26.13 12.94 9.49
C ARG A 267 26.53 12.21 10.76
N ARG A 268 27.24 11.08 10.63
CA ARG A 268 27.90 10.46 11.79
C ARG A 268 28.74 11.58 12.40
N SER A 269 28.32 12.11 13.55
CA SER A 269 29.19 12.95 14.35
C SER A 269 30.33 12.04 14.75
N LEU A 270 31.46 12.19 14.07
CA LEU A 270 32.75 11.74 14.58
C LEU A 270 33.01 12.59 15.82
N LEU A 271 32.42 12.18 16.94
CA LEU A 271 32.88 12.60 18.25
C LEU A 271 34.22 11.89 18.45
N ARG A 272 35.27 12.70 18.32
CA ARG A 272 36.56 12.47 18.98
C ARG A 272 36.38 12.65 20.48
#